data_AF-A0A4Y9QBD6-F1
#
_entry.id   AF-A0A4Y9QBD6-F1
#
_cell.length_a   1.000
_cell.length_b   1.000
_cell.length_c   1.000
_cell.angle_alpha   90.00
_cell.angle_beta   90.00
_cell.angle_gamma   90.00
#
_symmetry.space_group_name_H-M   'P 1'
#
loop_
_entity.id
_entity.type
_entity.pdbx_description
1 polymer ?
#
loop_
_entity_poly.entity_id
_entity_poly.type
_entity_poly.pdbx_seq_one_letter_code
_entity_poly.pdbx_strand_id
1 'polypeptide(L)'
;MNPGTNPGTDWIEQGRRLLETLRAGVADAVPADGSAAPEHASDCLWCPVCQVAAVVRGERPEVTAALADVLTATATALRTFAAAGASAPDAPAETADTDDGDPPAVQKIDIA
;
A
#
# COMPACT_ATOMS: atom_id res chain seq x y z
N MET A 1 -35.26 -9.41 1.71
CA MET A 1 -34.57 -8.40 0.89
C MET A 1 -34.04 -7.31 1.81
N ASN A 2 -32.73 -7.25 2.03
CA ASN A 2 -32.12 -6.15 2.79
C ASN A 2 -31.92 -4.93 1.86
N PRO A 3 -32.13 -3.70 2.36
CA PRO A 3 -31.99 -2.47 1.60
C PRO A 3 -30.52 -2.20 1.23
N GLY A 4 -30.32 -1.63 0.05
CA GLY A 4 -29.02 -1.53 -0.62
C GLY A 4 -27.94 -0.84 0.23
N THR A 5 -26.81 -1.52 0.36
CA THR A 5 -25.53 -0.83 0.55
C THR A 5 -25.03 -0.43 -0.83
N ASN A 6 -24.73 0.85 -0.99
CA ASN A 6 -24.16 1.36 -2.22
C ASN A 6 -22.71 0.83 -2.29
N PRO A 7 -22.25 0.21 -3.39
CA PRO A 7 -20.89 -0.34 -3.47
C PRO A 7 -19.82 0.71 -3.14
N GLY A 8 -20.10 2.00 -3.40
CA GLY A 8 -19.23 3.10 -3.00
C GLY A 8 -19.08 3.26 -1.48
N THR A 9 -20.15 3.05 -0.69
CA THR A 9 -20.09 3.12 0.77
C THR A 9 -19.37 1.93 1.40
N ASP A 10 -19.46 0.74 0.78
CA ASP A 10 -18.79 -0.47 1.26
C ASP A 10 -17.27 -0.37 1.09
N TRP A 11 -16.79 0.16 -0.04
CA TRP A 11 -15.36 0.40 -0.26
C TRP A 11 -14.78 1.44 0.70
N ILE A 12 -15.51 2.53 0.98
CA ILE A 12 -15.08 3.56 1.95
C ILE A 12 -14.90 2.95 3.35
N GLU A 13 -15.83 2.10 3.77
CA GLU A 13 -15.75 1.43 5.07
C GLU A 13 -14.59 0.41 5.12
N GLN A 14 -14.34 -0.31 4.02
CA GLN A 14 -13.17 -1.18 3.89
C GLN A 14 -11.85 -0.39 3.99
N GLY A 15 -11.76 0.74 3.28
CA GLY A 15 -10.60 1.63 3.34
C GLY A 15 -10.35 2.18 4.74
N ARG A 16 -11.42 2.58 5.45
CA ARG A 16 -11.35 3.07 6.83
C ARG A 16 -10.83 1.99 7.78
N ARG A 17 -11.32 0.75 7.65
CA ARG A 17 -10.85 -0.39 8.45
C ARG A 17 -9.39 -0.70 8.20
N LEU A 18 -8.96 -0.69 6.94
CA LEU A 18 -7.55 -0.89 6.60
C LEU A 18 -6.64 0.17 7.23
N LEU A 19 -7.04 1.45 7.14
CA LEU A 19 -6.29 2.55 7.73
C LEU A 19 -6.17 2.42 9.26
N GLU A 20 -7.22 1.94 9.93
CA GLU A 20 -7.20 1.74 11.37
C GLU A 20 -6.26 0.60 11.78
N THR A 21 -6.29 -0.52 11.06
CA THR A 21 -5.34 -1.64 11.28
C THR A 21 -3.89 -1.18 11.10
N LEU A 22 -3.64 -0.34 10.08
CA LEU A 22 -2.32 0.23 9.85
C LEU A 22 -1.88 1.16 11.00
N ARG A 23 -2.77 2.04 11.48
CA ARG A 23 -2.45 2.92 12.64
C ARG A 23 -2.15 2.12 13.90
N ALA A 24 -2.92 1.07 14.17
CA ALA A 24 -2.68 0.18 15.31
C ALA A 24 -1.31 -0.50 15.20
N GLY A 25 -0.94 -0.99 14.01
CA GLY A 25 0.37 -1.59 13.77
C GLY A 25 1.54 -0.60 13.93
N VAL A 26 1.36 0.66 13.53
CA VAL A 26 2.38 1.71 13.73
C VAL A 26 2.53 2.05 15.21
N ALA A 27 1.44 2.12 15.97
CA ALA A 27 1.49 2.40 17.41
C ALA A 27 2.22 1.29 18.18
N ASP A 28 2.05 0.02 17.77
CA ASP A 28 2.73 -1.14 18.37
C ASP A 28 4.23 -1.18 17.98
N ALA A 29 4.58 -0.65 16.81
CA ALA A 29 5.93 -0.65 16.27
C ALA A 29 6.87 0.44 16.85
N VAL A 30 6.39 1.36 17.69
CA VAL A 30 7.23 2.39 18.34
C VAL A 30 7.61 1.92 19.75
N PRO A 31 8.76 1.25 19.94
CA PRO A 31 9.25 0.93 21.27
C PRO A 31 9.61 2.22 22.04
N ALA A 32 9.23 2.27 23.32
CA ALA A 32 9.39 3.45 24.17
C ALA A 32 10.81 3.65 24.75
N ASP A 33 11.80 2.82 24.38
CA ASP A 33 13.11 2.84 25.02
C ASP A 33 14.26 2.99 24.01
N GLY A 34 15.00 4.09 24.15
CA GLY A 34 16.01 4.59 23.21
C GLY A 34 17.45 4.31 23.66
N SER A 35 17.78 3.07 24.01
CA SER A 35 19.14 2.71 24.43
C SER A 35 19.67 1.54 23.59
N ALA A 36 20.12 1.84 22.37
CA ALA A 36 20.79 0.87 21.52
C ALA A 36 22.31 0.93 21.77
N ALA A 37 22.82 -0.09 22.45
CA ALA A 37 24.24 -0.38 22.51
C ALA A 37 24.79 -0.74 21.11
N PRO A 38 26.07 -0.44 20.80
CA PRO A 38 26.63 -0.53 19.45
C PRO A 38 26.68 -1.95 18.85
N GLU A 39 26.47 -3.00 19.65
CA GLU A 39 26.48 -4.39 19.17
C GLU A 39 25.24 -4.77 18.34
N HIS A 40 24.19 -3.95 18.35
CA HIS A 40 22.98 -4.19 17.56
C HIS A 40 22.99 -3.52 16.17
N ALA A 41 24.04 -2.80 15.78
CA ALA A 41 24.05 -2.04 14.53
C ALA A 41 23.86 -2.93 13.28
N SER A 42 24.37 -4.18 13.27
CA SER A 42 24.13 -5.15 12.20
C SER A 42 22.73 -5.77 12.23
N ASP A 43 22.15 -5.93 13.42
CA ASP A 43 20.79 -6.44 13.61
C ASP A 43 19.73 -5.37 13.28
N CYS A 44 20.09 -4.10 13.48
CA CYS A 44 19.28 -2.94 13.09
C CYS A 44 19.05 -2.85 11.58
N LEU A 45 19.89 -3.47 10.74
CA LEU A 45 19.68 -3.50 9.28
C LEU A 45 18.56 -4.47 8.87
N TRP A 46 18.20 -5.44 9.71
CA TRP A 46 17.15 -6.44 9.44
C TRP A 46 15.79 -6.08 10.06
N CYS A 47 15.76 -5.20 11.05
CA CYS A 47 14.51 -4.76 11.68
C CYS A 47 13.80 -3.69 10.82
N PRO A 48 12.54 -3.90 10.40
CA PRO A 48 11.80 -2.93 9.57
C PRO A 48 11.60 -1.57 10.27
N VAL A 49 11.52 -1.54 11.60
CA VAL A 49 11.42 -0.29 12.38
C VAL A 49 12.71 0.53 12.27
N CYS A 50 13.87 -0.11 12.36
CA CYS A 50 15.18 0.55 12.25
C CYS A 50 15.44 1.05 10.83
N GLN A 51 15.02 0.30 9.80
CA GLN A 51 15.03 0.74 8.40
C GLN A 51 14.18 2.01 8.20
N VAL A 52 12.96 2.04 8.75
CA VAL A 52 12.11 3.25 8.70
C VAL A 52 12.75 4.41 9.46
N ALA A 53 13.32 4.17 10.63
CA ALA A 53 14.00 5.20 11.40
C ALA A 53 15.20 5.81 10.66
N ALA A 54 15.99 5.00 9.93
CA ALA A 54 17.11 5.47 9.11
C ALA A 54 16.64 6.38 7.96
N VAL A 55 15.52 6.03 7.32
CA VAL A 55 14.87 6.88 6.30
C VAL A 55 14.36 8.18 6.92
N VAL A 56 13.68 8.12 8.06
CA VAL A 56 13.15 9.31 8.78
C VAL A 56 14.27 10.23 9.25
N ARG A 57 15.41 9.68 9.70
CA ARG A 57 16.59 10.46 10.08
C ARG A 57 17.34 11.06 8.88
N GLY A 58 16.99 10.69 7.66
CA GLY A 58 17.67 11.19 6.45
C GLY A 58 19.08 10.64 6.27
N GLU A 59 19.40 9.49 6.87
CA GLU A 59 20.71 8.81 6.69
C GLU A 59 20.91 8.34 5.23
N ARG A 60 19.86 8.38 4.41
CA ARG A 60 19.83 8.08 2.96
C ARG A 60 19.10 9.21 2.19
N PRO A 61 19.76 10.32 1.88
CA PRO A 61 19.13 11.45 1.17
C PRO A 61 18.60 11.08 -0.23
N GLU A 62 19.19 10.09 -0.89
CA GLU A 62 18.77 9.62 -2.21
C GLU A 62 17.46 8.82 -2.14
N VAL A 63 17.30 8.00 -1.10
CA VAL A 63 16.10 7.18 -0.88
C VAL A 63 14.92 8.06 -0.48
N THR A 64 15.18 9.07 0.37
CA THR A 64 14.14 10.03 0.78
C THR A 64 13.67 10.89 -0.38
N ALA A 65 14.57 11.32 -1.27
CA ALA A 65 14.19 12.03 -2.50
C ALA A 65 13.33 11.14 -3.43
N ALA A 66 13.77 9.91 -3.71
CA ALA A 66 12.99 8.98 -4.52
C ALA A 66 11.62 8.65 -3.91
N LEU A 67 11.55 8.52 -2.57
CA LEU A 67 10.29 8.33 -1.86
C LEU A 67 9.37 9.54 -2.02
N ALA A 68 9.89 10.76 -1.93
CA ALA A 68 9.10 11.97 -2.14
C ALA A 68 8.52 12.05 -3.56
N ASP A 69 9.30 11.66 -4.57
CA ASP A 69 8.84 11.61 -5.96
C ASP A 69 7.72 10.58 -6.14
N VAL A 70 7.88 9.38 -5.59
CA VAL A 70 6.85 8.32 -5.62
C VAL A 70 5.58 8.81 -4.91
N LEU A 71 5.70 9.38 -3.71
CA LEU A 71 4.55 9.91 -2.96
C LEU A 71 3.83 11.02 -3.72
N THR A 72 4.57 11.89 -4.42
CA THR A 72 4.01 12.96 -5.25
C THR A 72 3.25 12.39 -6.45
N ALA A 73 3.82 11.39 -7.13
CA ALA A 73 3.16 10.69 -8.22
C ALA A 73 1.88 9.98 -7.76
N THR A 74 1.94 9.28 -6.62
CA THR A 74 0.78 8.63 -6.01
C THR A 74 -0.31 9.64 -5.63
N ALA A 75 0.05 10.76 -5.00
CA ALA A 75 -0.91 11.80 -4.64
C ALA A 75 -1.60 12.42 -5.87
N THR A 76 -0.84 12.58 -6.96
CA THR A 76 -1.37 13.03 -8.25
C THR A 76 -2.37 12.02 -8.82
N ALA A 77 -2.01 10.74 -8.85
CA ALA A 77 -2.89 9.67 -9.31
C ALA A 77 -4.18 9.58 -8.48
N LEU A 78 -4.09 9.66 -7.15
CA LEU A 78 -5.25 9.67 -6.25
C LEU A 78 -6.16 10.88 -6.50
N ARG A 79 -5.60 12.06 -6.74
CA ARG A 79 -6.38 13.26 -7.06
C ARG A 79 -7.10 13.11 -8.40
N THR A 80 -6.44 12.53 -9.41
CA THR A 80 -7.07 12.20 -10.70
C THR A 80 -8.22 11.22 -10.53
N PHE A 81 -8.02 10.15 -9.75
CA PHE A 81 -9.07 9.16 -9.47
C PHE A 81 -10.26 9.76 -8.71
N ALA A 82 -10.00 10.60 -7.70
CA ALA A 82 -11.05 11.30 -6.96
C ALA A 82 -11.84 12.27 -7.85
N ALA A 83 -11.17 12.96 -8.79
CA ALA A 83 -11.84 13.82 -9.77
C ALA A 83 -12.67 13.02 -10.78
N ALA A 84 -12.20 11.85 -11.20
CA ALA A 84 -12.93 10.95 -12.10
C ALA A 84 -14.21 10.42 -11.45
N GLY A 85 -14.18 10.06 -10.16
CA GLY A 85 -15.38 9.63 -9.42
C GLY A 85 -16.44 10.72 -9.23
N ALA A 86 -16.06 12.01 -9.33
CA ALA A 86 -16.98 13.14 -9.25
C ALA A 86 -17.67 13.46 -10.59
N SER A 87 -17.15 12.93 -11.70
CA SER A 87 -17.71 13.12 -13.04
C SER A 87 -18.42 11.84 -13.45
N ALA A 88 -19.74 11.77 -13.26
CA ALA A 88 -20.58 10.78 -13.92
C ALA A 88 -21.17 11.40 -15.21
N PRO A 89 -20.59 11.18 -16.39
CA PRO A 89 -21.30 11.31 -17.64
C PRO A 89 -22.14 10.04 -17.89
N ASP A 90 -23.40 10.26 -18.31
CA ASP A 90 -24.35 9.23 -18.76
C ASP A 90 -23.70 8.28 -19.78
N ALA A 91 -23.92 6.98 -19.59
CA ALA A 91 -23.36 5.92 -20.44
C ALA A 91 -24.15 5.76 -21.75
N PRO A 92 -23.52 5.14 -22.76
CA PRO A 92 -24.13 3.94 -23.33
C PRO A 92 -23.18 2.73 -23.28
N ALA A 93 -23.79 1.56 -23.11
CA ALA A 93 -23.14 0.26 -23.06
C ALA A 93 -22.86 -0.28 -24.48
N GLU A 94 -21.70 -0.90 -24.68
CA GLU A 94 -21.55 -1.94 -25.70
C GLU A 94 -20.52 -3.01 -25.27
N THR A 95 -21.07 -4.22 -25.11
CA THR A 95 -20.55 -5.59 -25.32
C THR A 95 -19.21 -6.04 -24.73
N ALA A 96 -19.35 -7.12 -23.95
CA ALA A 96 -18.32 -8.04 -23.51
C ALA A 96 -17.54 -8.66 -24.68
N ASP A 97 -16.23 -8.81 -24.48
CA ASP A 97 -15.45 -9.90 -25.05
C ASP A 97 -14.57 -10.47 -23.93
N THR A 98 -14.88 -11.70 -23.53
CA THR A 98 -14.12 -12.48 -22.56
C THR A 98 -13.08 -13.23 -23.38
N ASP A 99 -11.88 -12.70 -23.49
CA ASP A 99 -10.73 -13.45 -23.99
C ASP A 99 -10.21 -14.34 -22.84
N ASP A 100 -10.51 -15.63 -22.99
CA ASP A 100 -10.10 -16.74 -22.12
C ASP A 100 -8.57 -16.91 -22.24
N GLY A 101 -7.84 -16.22 -21.36
CA GLY A 101 -6.39 -16.33 -21.27
C GLY A 101 -5.98 -17.67 -20.68
N ASP A 102 -5.49 -18.57 -21.54
CA ASP A 102 -4.81 -19.83 -21.20
C ASP A 102 -3.77 -19.61 -20.07
N PRO A 103 -3.86 -20.35 -18.93
CA PRO A 103 -2.90 -20.17 -17.85
C PRO A 103 -1.53 -20.77 -18.24
N PRO A 104 -0.40 -20.08 -17.96
CA PRO A 104 0.91 -20.58 -18.33
C PRO A 104 1.22 -21.89 -17.59
N ALA A 105 1.55 -22.94 -18.34
CA ALA A 105 1.91 -24.25 -17.79
C ALA A 105 3.19 -24.15 -16.93
N VAL A 106 3.02 -24.24 -15.60
CA VAL A 106 4.11 -24.28 -14.62
C VAL A 106 4.80 -25.65 -14.69
N GLN A 107 6.09 -25.69 -15.05
CA GLN A 107 6.89 -26.90 -14.99
C GLN A 107 7.33 -27.17 -13.54
N LYS A 108 6.87 -28.30 -12.99
CA LYS A 108 7.34 -28.82 -11.69
C LYS A 108 8.77 -29.36 -11.84
N ILE A 109 9.63 -28.96 -10.92
CA ILE A 109 10.98 -29.52 -10.75
C ILE A 109 10.92 -30.40 -9.51
N ASP A 110 11.15 -31.70 -9.68
CA ASP A 110 11.27 -32.62 -8.56
C ASP A 110 12.67 -32.49 -7.94
N ILE A 111 12.70 -32.29 -6.62
CA ILE A 111 13.93 -32.28 -5.83
C ILE A 111 14.07 -33.67 -5.20
N ALA A 112 15.13 -34.39 -5.57
CA ALA A 112 15.51 -35.70 -5.03
C ALA A 112 16.30 -35.57 -3.72
#